data_AF-A0A1I5YRM6-F1
#
_entry.id   AF-A0A1I5YRM6-F1
#
_cell.length_a   1.000
_cell.length_b   1.000
_cell.length_c   1.000
_cell.angle_alpha   90.00
_cell.angle_beta   90.00
_cell.angle_gamma   90.00
#
_symmetry.space_group_name_H-M   'P 1'
#
loop_
_entity.id
_entity.type
_entity.pdbx_description
1 polymer ?
#
loop_
_entity_poly.entity_id
_entity_poly.type
_entity_poly.pdbx_seq_one_letter_code
_entity_poly.pdbx_strand_id
1 'polypeptide(L)'
;MNDELRAAVERLFAACLDVTLAGKYHAHMRYSAHCGAVCITLYPASTPYKDGDCRVALVDSWIFIHDERCMEGDEVARIHAVIDQLSGYLQEEAA
;
A
#
# COMPACT_ATOMS: atom_id res chain seq x y z
N MET A 1 18.04 2.95 -5.30
CA MET A 1 16.69 2.98 -5.90
C MET A 1 16.78 3.68 -7.25
N ASN A 2 16.32 3.03 -8.31
CA ASN A 2 16.26 3.66 -9.64
C ASN A 2 15.07 4.66 -9.72
N ASP A 3 15.05 5.51 -10.75
CA ASP A 3 14.05 6.57 -10.86
C ASP A 3 12.64 6.03 -11.13
N GLU A 4 12.53 4.89 -11.80
CA GLU A 4 11.25 4.22 -12.07
C GLU A 4 10.59 3.71 -10.79
N LEU A 5 11.35 3.03 -9.94
CA LEU A 5 10.90 2.55 -8.63
C LEU A 5 10.55 3.71 -7.69
N ARG A 6 11.31 4.80 -7.74
CA ARG A 6 10.98 6.02 -7.01
C ARG A 6 9.61 6.57 -7.43
N ALA A 7 9.40 6.74 -8.74
CA ALA A 7 8.15 7.23 -9.27
C ALA A 7 6.97 6.29 -8.96
N ALA A 8 7.19 4.98 -9.00
CA ALA A 8 6.18 3.98 -8.62
C ALA A 8 5.80 4.11 -7.14
N VAL A 9 6.78 4.23 -6.24
CA VAL A 9 6.54 4.45 -4.80
C VAL A 9 5.79 5.77 -4.57
N GLU A 10 6.15 6.86 -5.24
CA GLU A 10 5.43 8.14 -5.14
C GLU A 10 3.97 8.02 -5.58
N ARG A 11 3.69 7.28 -6.66
CA ARG A 11 2.31 6.99 -7.10
C ARG A 11 1.55 6.15 -6.08
N LEU A 12 2.23 5.19 -5.44
CA LEU A 12 1.63 4.38 -4.37
C LEU A 12 1.24 5.24 -3.17
N PHE A 13 2.09 6.21 -2.80
CA PHE A 13 1.76 7.20 -1.76
C PHE A 13 0.54 8.03 -2.13
N ALA A 14 0.47 8.54 -3.37
CA ALA A 14 -0.68 9.29 -3.86
C ALA A 14 -1.97 8.46 -3.80
N ALA A 15 -1.95 7.21 -4.30
CA ALA A 15 -3.10 6.32 -4.26
C ALA A 15 -3.59 6.03 -2.82
N CYS A 16 -2.67 5.83 -1.87
CA CYS A 16 -3.03 5.66 -0.46
C CYS A 16 -3.71 6.91 0.12
N LEU A 17 -3.22 8.10 -0.24
CA LEU A 17 -3.81 9.37 0.17
C LEU A 17 -5.21 9.53 -0.42
N ASP A 18 -5.39 9.28 -1.71
CA ASP A 18 -6.69 9.41 -2.39
C ASP A 18 -7.74 8.49 -1.74
N VAL A 19 -7.41 7.22 -1.52
CA VAL A 19 -8.29 6.25 -0.83
C VAL A 19 -8.64 6.72 0.59
N THR A 20 -7.68 7.31 1.31
CA THR A 20 -7.92 7.80 2.66
C THR A 20 -8.79 9.06 2.67
N LEU A 21 -8.59 9.95 1.70
CA LEU A 21 -9.35 11.20 1.54
C LEU A 21 -10.79 10.96 1.12
N ALA A 22 -11.07 9.87 0.42
CA ALA A 22 -12.41 9.41 0.12
C ALA A 22 -13.24 9.07 1.38
N GLY A 23 -12.57 8.77 2.50
CA GLY A 23 -13.19 8.70 3.84
C GLY A 23 -13.86 7.37 4.19
N LYS A 24 -13.98 6.42 3.26
CA LYS A 24 -14.48 5.06 3.52
C LYS A 24 -13.42 4.09 4.04
N TYR A 25 -12.16 4.37 3.77
CA TYR A 25 -11.03 3.53 4.16
C TYR A 25 -9.89 4.36 4.76
N HIS A 26 -8.96 3.68 5.42
CA HIS A 26 -7.72 4.24 5.91
C HIS A 26 -6.57 3.39 5.40
N ALA A 27 -5.75 3.98 4.54
CA ALA A 27 -4.51 3.37 4.09
C ALA A 27 -3.37 3.78 5.03
N HIS A 28 -2.61 2.80 5.50
CA HIS A 28 -1.39 3.03 6.27
C HIS A 28 -0.20 2.57 5.46
N MET A 29 0.81 3.43 5.36
CA MET A 29 2.08 3.09 4.76
C MET A 29 3.18 3.11 5.82
N ARG A 30 3.99 2.05 5.85
CA ARG A 30 5.15 1.93 6.74
C ARG A 30 6.36 1.50 5.95
N TYR A 31 7.46 2.24 6.09
CA TYR A 31 8.77 1.78 5.65
C TYR A 31 9.46 0.95 6.75
N SER A 32 10.01 -0.19 6.35
CA SER A 32 10.72 -1.13 7.21
C SER A 32 12.18 -1.19 6.80
N ALA A 33 12.99 -0.31 7.40
CA ALA A 33 14.39 -0.11 7.02
C ALA A 33 15.25 -1.38 7.14
N HIS A 34 14.98 -2.25 8.11
CA HIS A 34 15.79 -3.45 8.36
C HIS A 34 15.71 -4.50 7.25
N CYS A 35 14.65 -4.48 6.43
CA CYS A 35 14.46 -5.36 5.29
C CYS A 35 14.23 -4.59 3.99
N GLY A 36 14.40 -3.27 4.00
CA GLY A 36 14.21 -2.43 2.82
C GLY A 36 12.83 -2.57 2.19
N ALA A 37 11.76 -2.73 3.00
CA ALA A 37 10.42 -2.99 2.50
C ALA A 37 9.44 -1.85 2.81
N VAL A 38 8.54 -1.58 1.88
CA VAL A 38 7.34 -0.77 2.09
C VAL A 38 6.17 -1.70 2.36
N CYS A 39 5.48 -1.47 3.46
CA CYS A 39 4.27 -2.18 3.85
C CYS A 39 3.07 -1.26 3.67
N ILE A 40 2.05 -1.76 2.98
CA ILE A 40 0.76 -1.08 2.77
C ILE A 40 -0.32 -1.89 3.45
N THR A 41 -1.08 -1.26 4.32
CA THR A 41 -2.28 -1.85 4.89
C THR A 41 -3.50 -0.97 4.63
N LEU A 42 -4.64 -1.58 4.31
CA LEU A 42 -5.90 -0.88 4.12
C LEU A 42 -6.95 -1.42 5.08
N TYR A 43 -7.64 -0.53 5.77
CA TYR A 43 -8.74 -0.87 6.67
C TYR A 43 -9.98 -0.06 6.33
N PRO A 44 -11.21 -0.56 6.58
CA PRO A 44 -12.40 0.28 6.62
C PRO A 44 -12.23 1.46 7.57
N ALA A 45 -12.82 2.62 7.27
CA ALA A 45 -12.70 3.80 8.13
C ALA A 45 -13.34 3.60 9.51
N SER A 46 -14.34 2.72 9.60
CA SER A 46 -15.00 2.33 10.85
C SER A 46 -14.17 1.36 11.71
N THR A 47 -12.96 0.99 11.29
CA THR A 47 -12.12 0.03 12.01
C THR A 47 -11.79 0.53 13.41
N PRO A 48 -12.11 -0.24 14.47
CA PRO A 48 -11.75 0.12 15.83
C PRO A 48 -10.25 -0.11 16.05
N TYR A 49 -9.50 0.97 16.30
CA TYR A 49 -8.06 0.91 16.58
C TYR A 49 -7.74 0.60 18.06
N LYS A 50 -8.61 -0.11 18.77
CA LYS A 50 -8.37 -0.50 20.17
C LYS A 50 -7.33 -1.62 20.26
N ASP A 51 -6.56 -1.63 21.35
CA ASP A 51 -5.57 -2.68 21.61
C ASP A 51 -6.26 -4.02 21.89
N GLY A 52 -5.81 -5.09 21.21
CA GLY A 52 -6.28 -6.46 21.41
C GLY A 52 -7.28 -6.99 20.38
N ASP A 53 -7.84 -6.15 19.50
CA ASP A 53 -8.72 -6.62 18.42
C ASP A 53 -7.90 -7.18 17.25
N CYS A 54 -8.25 -8.39 16.81
CA CYS A 54 -7.76 -8.96 15.55
C CYS A 54 -8.33 -8.15 14.39
N ARG A 55 -7.49 -7.31 13.77
CA ARG A 55 -7.86 -6.50 12.61
C ARG A 55 -7.57 -7.29 11.35
N VAL A 56 -8.58 -7.40 10.48
CA VAL A 56 -8.38 -7.96 9.13
C VAL A 56 -8.19 -6.80 8.18
N ALA A 57 -6.99 -6.67 7.63
CA ALA A 57 -6.72 -5.70 6.60
C ALA A 57 -7.33 -6.18 5.27
N LEU A 58 -7.94 -5.27 4.52
CA LEU A 58 -8.43 -5.55 3.16
C LEU A 58 -7.27 -5.69 2.17
N VAL A 59 -6.22 -4.92 2.41
CA VAL A 59 -4.92 -5.01 1.75
C VAL A 59 -3.88 -5.14 2.84
N ASP A 60 -2.98 -6.11 2.71
CA ASP A 60 -1.75 -6.22 3.51
C ASP A 60 -0.62 -6.67 2.57
N SER A 61 0.17 -5.71 2.12
CA SER A 61 1.17 -5.93 1.07
C SER A 61 2.55 -5.49 1.53
N TRP A 62 3.53 -6.36 1.34
CA TRP A 62 4.94 -6.11 1.59
C TRP A 62 5.71 -6.09 0.28
N ILE A 63 6.30 -4.94 -0.03
CA ILE A 63 7.06 -4.69 -1.24
C ILE A 63 8.50 -4.38 -0.86
N PHE A 64 9.41 -5.28 -1.21
CA PHE A 64 10.83 -5.10 -0.97
C PHE A 64 11.41 -4.20 -2.05
N ILE A 65 11.99 -3.06 -1.68
CA ILE A 65 12.54 -2.05 -2.59
C ILE A 65 14.08 -1.96 -2.53
N HIS A 66 14.70 -2.76 -1.66
CA HIS A 66 16.13 -2.74 -1.38
C HIS A 66 16.74 -4.10 -0.97
N ASP A 67 16.03 -5.23 -1.13
CA ASP A 67 16.60 -6.55 -0.77
C ASP A 67 17.33 -7.17 -1.98
N GLU A 68 18.65 -7.33 -1.86
CA GLU A 68 19.53 -8.01 -2.82
C GLU A 68 19.14 -9.51 -3.03
N ARG A 69 18.26 -10.05 -2.19
CA ARG A 69 17.72 -11.41 -2.29
C ARG A 69 16.36 -11.49 -2.98
N CYS A 70 15.73 -10.34 -3.27
CA CYS A 70 14.55 -10.33 -4.13
C CYS A 70 14.99 -10.44 -5.58
N MET A 71 14.28 -11.24 -6.38
CA MET A 71 14.57 -11.35 -7.80
C MET A 71 14.39 -9.96 -8.43
N GLU A 72 15.50 -9.33 -8.81
CA GLU A 72 15.51 -7.99 -9.38
C GLU A 72 14.49 -7.89 -10.53
N GLY A 73 13.58 -6.91 -10.47
CA GLY A 73 12.80 -6.46 -11.63
C GLY A 73 11.27 -6.57 -11.54
N ASP A 74 10.69 -7.07 -10.46
CA ASP A 74 9.22 -7.17 -10.29
C ASP A 74 8.65 -6.14 -9.28
N GLU A 75 9.49 -5.31 -8.66
CA GLU A 75 9.05 -4.38 -7.61
C GLU A 75 8.06 -3.34 -8.15
N VAL A 76 8.35 -2.79 -9.33
CA VAL A 76 7.49 -1.79 -9.99
C VAL A 76 6.14 -2.38 -10.36
N ALA A 77 6.12 -3.60 -10.91
CA ALA A 77 4.87 -4.28 -11.26
C ALA A 77 4.04 -4.63 -10.02
N ARG A 78 4.68 -5.08 -8.93
CA ARG A 78 4.00 -5.30 -7.65
C ARG A 78 3.43 -4.01 -7.07
N ILE A 79 4.14 -2.89 -7.20
CA ILE A 79 3.63 -1.58 -6.80
C ILE A 79 2.39 -1.21 -7.63
N HIS A 80 2.45 -1.37 -8.96
CA HIS A 80 1.30 -1.10 -9.82
C HIS A 80 0.09 -1.99 -9.46
N ALA A 81 0.29 -3.27 -9.19
CA ALA A 81 -0.79 -4.16 -8.76
C ALA A 81 -1.48 -3.69 -7.47
N VAL A 82 -0.71 -3.18 -6.49
CA VAL A 82 -1.29 -2.60 -5.26
C VAL A 82 -2.02 -1.30 -5.55
N ILE A 83 -1.49 -0.44 -6.44
CA ILE A 83 -2.17 0.79 -6.87
C ILE A 83 -3.51 0.46 -7.55
N ASP A 84 -3.54 -0.55 -8.41
CA ASP A 84 -4.76 -0.98 -9.10
C ASP A 84 -5.79 -1.51 -8.09
N GLN A 85 -5.36 -2.29 -7.10
CA GLN A 85 -6.21 -2.77 -6.02
C GLN A 85 -6.79 -1.61 -5.20
N LEU A 86 -5.97 -0.62 -4.83
CA LEU A 86 -6.41 0.60 -4.12
C LEU A 86 -7.40 1.43 -4.96
N SER A 87 -7.15 1.53 -6.27
CA SER A 87 -8.02 2.24 -7.20
C SER A 87 -9.37 1.54 -7.37
N GLY A 88 -9.41 0.21 -7.28
CA GLY A 88 -10.67 -0.56 -7.26
C GLY A 88 -11.57 -0.14 -6.10
N TYR A 89 -11.02 0.06 -4.90
CA TYR A 89 -11.78 0.54 -3.74
C TYR A 89 -12.31 1.97 -3.89
N LEU A 90 -11.65 2.82 -4.70
CA LEU A 90 -12.18 4.14 -5.07
C LEU A 90 -13.32 4.04 -6.09
N GLN A 91 -13.26 3.10 -7.02
CA GLN A 91 -14.26 2.96 -8.08
C GLN A 91 -15.56 2.33 -7.58
N GLU A 92 -15.49 1.40 -6.62
CA GLU A 92 -16.67 0.86 -5.92
C GLU A 92 -17.48 1.96 -5.19
N GLU A 93 -16.92 3.15 -4.97
CA GLU A 93 -17.63 4.29 -4.42
C GLU A 93 -18.41 5.10 -5.47
N ALA A 94 -17.99 5.07 -6.74
CA ALA A 94 -18.62 5.85 -7.81
C ALA A 94 -19.84 5.15 -8.45
N ALA A 95 -20.10 3.89 -8.09
CA ALA A 95 -21.22 3.06 -8.57
C ALA A 95 -22.37 3.01 -7.56
#